data_AF-A0A7C9MKY2-F1
#
_entry.id   AF-A0A7C9MKY2-F1
#
_cell.length_a   1.000
_cell.length_b   1.000
_cell.length_c   1.000
_cell.angle_alpha   90.00
_cell.angle_beta   90.00
_cell.angle_gamma   90.00
#
_symmetry.space_group_name_H-M   'P 1'
#
loop_
_entity.id
_entity.type
_entity.pdbx_description
1 polymer ?
#
loop_
_entity_poly.entity_id
_entity_poly.type
_entity_poly.pdbx_seq_one_letter_code
_entity_poly.pdbx_strand_id
1 'polypeptide(L)' 'MGKPLTLLAIVATLGLAACGDNDLERGVSGAAIGAVGAELTGGNAVTGAAVGGAAGVFCDDLTPQLCR' A
#
# COMPACT_ATOMS: atom_id res chain seq x y z
N MET A 1 -10.12 16.50 14.40
CA MET A 1 -8.66 16.68 14.53
C MET A 1 -8.01 15.35 14.13
N GLY A 2 -7.25 15.27 13.03
CA GLY A 2 -6.71 13.98 12.55
C GLY A 2 -5.93 14.00 11.23
N LYS A 3 -6.09 15.06 10.43
CA LYS A 3 -5.44 15.24 9.12
C LYS A 3 -3.92 14.95 9.04
N PRO A 4 -3.07 15.37 10.00
CA PRO A 4 -1.63 15.06 9.89
C PRO A 4 -1.34 13.60 10.23
N LEU A 5 -2.15 12.97 11.08
CA LEU A 5 -1.97 11.58 11.50
C LEU A 5 -2.33 10.61 10.38
N THR A 6 -3.36 10.92 9.59
CA THR A 6 -3.75 10.12 8.42
C THR A 6 -2.68 10.18 7.33
N LEU A 7 -2.12 11.36 7.06
CA LEU A 7 -1.01 11.50 6.11
C LEU A 7 0.25 10.76 6.57
N LEU A 8 0.59 10.86 7.85
CA LEU A 8 1.73 10.14 8.41
C LEU A 8 1.53 8.62 8.35
N ALA A 9 0.31 8.15 8.60
CA ALA A 9 -0.03 6.73 8.47
C ALA A 9 0.10 6.24 7.02
N ILE A 10 -0.36 7.04 6.04
CA ILE A 10 -0.21 6.72 4.61
C ILE A 10 1.26 6.70 4.19
N VAL A 11 2.06 7.67 4.63
CA VAL A 11 3.49 7.71 4.32
C VAL A 11 4.23 6.54 4.99
N ALA A 12 3.85 6.18 6.22
CA ALA A 12 4.42 5.04 6.92
C ALA A 12 4.05 3.70 6.25
N THR A 13 2.82 3.52 5.78
CA THR A 13 2.41 2.30 5.06
C THR A 13 3.03 2.21 3.68
N LEU A 14 3.21 3.32 2.98
CA LEU A 14 3.96 3.37 1.71
C LEU A 14 5.44 3.08 1.92
N GLY A 15 6.06 3.63 2.97
CA GLY A 15 7.44 3.33 3.35
C GLY A 15 7.63 1.88 3.81
N LEU A 16 6.62 1.26 4.42
CA LEU A 16 6.66 -0.14 4.83
C LEU A 16 6.44 -1.09 3.63
N ALA A 17 5.54 -0.75 2.70
CA ALA A 17 5.38 -1.47 1.42
C ALA A 17 6.65 -1.37 0.55
N ALA A 18 7.46 -0.33 0.74
CA ALA A 18 8.75 -0.21 0.10
C ALA A 18 9.84 -1.14 0.67
N CYS A 19 9.68 -1.68 1.89
CA CYS A 19 10.70 -2.47 2.59
C CYS A 19 10.49 -3.99 2.47
N GLY A 20 9.94 -4.46 1.34
CA GLY A 20 9.85 -5.89 1.04
C GLY A 20 10.98 -6.29 0.08
N ASP A 21 11.78 -7.30 0.44
CA ASP A 21 12.93 -7.78 -0.35
C ASP A 21 12.55 -8.33 -1.74
N ASN A 22 11.27 -8.64 -1.99
CA ASN A 22 10.79 -9.07 -3.30
C ASN A 22 9.34 -8.62 -3.58
N ASP A 23 8.97 -8.57 -4.86
CA ASP A 23 7.70 -8.08 -5.41
C ASP A 23 6.46 -8.70 -4.75
N LEU A 24 6.54 -9.96 -4.35
CA LEU A 24 5.41 -10.68 -3.74
C LEU A 24 5.12 -10.16 -2.32
N GLU A 25 6.14 -9.91 -1.50
CA GLU A 25 5.96 -9.39 -0.13
C GLU A 25 5.35 -7.99 -0.17
N ARG A 26 5.77 -7.18 -1.14
CA ARG A 26 5.22 -5.83 -1.39
C ARG A 26 3.80 -5.90 -1.93
N GLY A 27 3.53 -6.84 -2.83
CA GLY A 27 2.18 -7.12 -3.31
C GLY A 27 1.23 -7.58 -2.21
N VAL A 28 1.66 -8.47 -1.33
CA VAL A 28 0.83 -8.97 -0.21
C VAL A 28 0.57 -7.86 0.81
N SER A 29 1.60 -7.11 1.20
CA SER A 29 1.43 -5.99 2.14
C SER A 29 0.57 -4.86 1.55
N GLY A 30 0.79 -4.52 0.27
CA GLY A 30 -0.03 -3.57 -0.47
C GLY A 30 -1.48 -4.02 -0.58
N ALA A 31 -1.74 -5.30 -0.83
CA ALA A 31 -3.08 -5.86 -0.86
C ALA A 31 -3.77 -5.79 0.51
N ALA A 32 -3.05 -6.12 1.59
CA ALA A 32 -3.59 -6.04 2.94
C ALA A 32 -3.97 -4.59 3.31
N ILE A 33 -3.08 -3.63 3.06
CA ILE A 33 -3.32 -2.20 3.32
C ILE A 33 -4.47 -1.68 2.45
N GLY A 34 -4.50 -2.05 1.17
CA GLY A 34 -5.53 -1.65 0.22
C GLY A 34 -6.92 -2.18 0.59
N ALA A 35 -7.00 -3.43 1.06
CA ALA A 35 -8.25 -4.03 1.53
C ALA A 35 -8.83 -3.28 2.73
N VAL A 36 -8.00 -3.06 3.76
CA VAL A 36 -8.40 -2.35 4.97
C VAL A 36 -8.75 -0.90 4.66
N GLY A 37 -7.96 -0.21 3.82
CA GLY A 37 -8.22 1.16 3.41
C GLY A 37 -9.54 1.31 2.65
N ALA A 38 -9.85 0.37 1.74
CA ALA A 38 -11.13 0.34 1.06
C ALA A 38 -12.29 0.14 2.03
N GLU A 39 -12.17 -0.81 2.97
CA GLU A 39 -13.23 -1.08 3.95
C GLU A 39 -13.48 0.13 4.88
N LEU A 40 -12.41 0.80 5.32
CA LEU A 40 -12.49 2.02 6.14
C LEU A 40 -13.12 3.22 5.40
N THR A 41 -13.05 3.23 4.07
CA THR A 41 -13.62 4.31 3.23
C THR A 41 -15.00 3.94 2.66
N GLY A 42 -15.56 2.79 3.06
CA GLY A 42 -16.85 2.30 2.55
C GLY A 42 -16.78 1.70 1.14
N GLY A 43 -15.58 1.45 0.63
CA GLY A 43 -15.30 0.77 -0.63
C GLY A 43 -15.28 -0.76 -0.51
N ASN A 44 -15.06 -1.43 -1.65
CA ASN A 44 -14.98 -2.88 -1.72
C ASN A 44 -13.58 -3.39 -1.34
N ALA A 45 -13.48 -4.20 -0.29
CA ALA A 45 -12.20 -4.74 0.21
C ALA A 45 -11.43 -5.55 -0.85
N VAL A 46 -12.11 -6.35 -1.68
CA VAL A 46 -11.46 -7.14 -2.75
C VAL A 46 -10.85 -6.23 -3.82
N THR A 47 -11.55 -5.17 -4.19
CA THR A 47 -11.06 -4.17 -5.13
C THR A 47 -9.87 -3.41 -4.53
N GLY A 48 -9.98 -3.02 -3.27
CA GLY A 48 -8.88 -2.40 -2.52
C GLY A 48 -7.65 -3.30 -2.45
N ALA A 49 -7.84 -4.59 -2.19
CA ALA A 49 -6.77 -5.59 -2.16
C ALA A 49 -6.10 -5.76 -3.53
N ALA A 50 -6.89 -5.86 -4.59
CA ALA A 50 -6.37 -6.02 -5.95
C ALA A 50 -5.55 -4.80 -6.39
N VAL A 51 -6.07 -3.59 -6.15
CA VAL A 51 -5.38 -2.33 -6.50
C VAL A 51 -4.14 -2.13 -5.63
N GLY A 52 -4.26 -2.31 -4.32
CA GLY A 52 -3.14 -2.18 -3.38
C GLY A 52 -2.05 -3.21 -3.63
N GLY A 53 -2.43 -4.45 -3.99
CA GLY A 53 -1.48 -5.51 -4.31
C GLY A 53 -0.76 -5.28 -5.63
N ALA A 54 -1.48 -4.87 -6.67
CA ALA A 54 -0.84 -4.48 -7.93
C ALA A 54 0.11 -3.28 -7.73
N ALA A 55 -0.31 -2.27 -6.96
CA ALA A 55 0.54 -1.13 -6.63
C ALA A 55 1.81 -1.54 -5.87
N GLY A 56 1.72 -2.56 -5.00
CA GLY A 56 2.86 -3.12 -4.28
C GLY A 56 3.84 -3.88 -5.19
N VAL A 57 3.32 -4.75 -6.07
CA VAL A 57 4.14 -5.53 -7.02
C VAL A 57 4.89 -4.62 -8.01
N PHE A 58 4.25 -3.56 -8.49
CA PHE A 58 4.85 -2.66 -9.49
C PHE A 58 5.57 -1.44 -8.87
N CYS A 59 5.80 -1.42 -7.56
CA CYS A 59 6.30 -0.22 -6.88
C CYS A 59 7.72 0.17 -7.31
N ASP A 60 8.57 -0.82 -7.51
CA ASP A 60 9.96 -0.72 -7.98
C ASP A 60 10.04 -0.40 -9.48
N ASP A 61 9.06 -0.80 -10.29
CA ASP A 61 8.99 -0.40 -11.70
C ASP A 61 8.60 1.08 -11.85
N LEU A 62 7.63 1.54 -11.07
CA LEU A 62 7.09 2.91 -11.16
C LEU A 62 7.93 3.92 -10.37
N THR A 63 8.53 3.48 -9.25
CA THR A 63 9.31 4.33 -8.34
C THR A 63 10.56 3.63 -7.80
N PRO A 64 11.52 3.25 -8.66
CA PRO A 64 12.74 2.51 -8.25
C PRO A 64 13.64 3.28 -7.27
N GLN A 65 13.43 4.59 -7.15
CA GLN A 65 14.16 5.48 -6.24
C GLN A 65 13.64 5.37 -4.79
N LEU A 66 12.39 4.95 -4.63
CA LEU A 66 11.64 4.94 -3.37
C LEU A 66 11.42 3.51 -2.86
N CYS A 67 11.21 2.61 -3.81
CA CYS A 67 10.91 1.22 -3.61
C CYS A 67 12.12 0.42 -4.12
N ARG A 68 13.02 0.00 -3.22
CA ARG A 68 14.28 -0.71 -3.53
C ARG A 68 14.47 -1.93 -2.66
#